data_AF-A0A3C0XHQ9-F1
#
_entry.id   AF-A0A3C0XHQ9-F1
#
_cell.length_a   1.000
_cell.length_b   1.000
_cell.length_c   1.000
_cell.angle_alpha   90.00
_cell.angle_beta   90.00
_cell.angle_gamma   90.00
#
_symmetry.space_group_name_H-M   'P 1'
#
loop_
_entity.id
_entity.type
_entity.pdbx_description
1 polymer ?
#
loop_
_entity_poly.entity_id
_entity_poly.type
_entity_poly.pdbx_seq_one_letter_code
_entity_poly.pdbx_strand_id
1 'polypeptide(L)' 'MMNWDYMMNGWIGGWMWIPMALLLALLALVVVAVIRATATDAPYRIDAPLAIASRRLARGEITKAEYEELRTTLAEVSR' A
#
# COMPACT_ATOMS: atom_id res chain seq x y z
N MET A 1 -45.81 -21.87 15.44
CA MET A 1 -45.64 -20.40 15.46
C MET A 1 -44.14 -20.14 15.46
N MET A 2 -43.50 -20.10 14.29
CA MET A 2 -42.04 -20.05 14.12
C MET A 2 -41.68 -19.18 12.91
N ASN A 3 -41.85 -17.85 13.03
CA ASN A 3 -41.44 -16.90 11.98
C ASN A 3 -40.95 -15.55 12.57
N TRP A 4 -41.35 -15.22 13.79
CA TRP A 4 -40.94 -13.96 14.43
C TRP A 4 -39.45 -13.89 14.80
N ASP A 5 -38.78 -15.04 15.00
CA ASP A 5 -37.37 -15.09 15.38
C ASP A 5 -36.42 -14.68 14.24
N TYR A 6 -36.78 -14.96 12.97
CA TYR A 6 -35.96 -14.57 11.82
C TYR A 6 -35.97 -13.05 11.57
N MET A 7 -37.08 -12.38 11.89
CA MET A 7 -37.20 -10.93 11.75
C MET A 7 -36.41 -10.17 12.83
N MET A 8 -36.39 -10.64 14.08
CA MET A 8 -35.56 -10.03 15.13
C MET A 8 -34.07 -10.35 14.97
N ASN A 9 -33.72 -11.54 14.47
CA ASN A 9 -32.33 -11.91 14.25
C ASN A 9 -31.72 -11.23 13.01
N GLY A 10 -32.53 -10.80 12.04
CA GLY A 10 -32.08 -9.96 10.92
C GLY A 10 -31.74 -8.52 11.33
N TRP A 11 -32.42 -7.98 12.35
CA TRP A 11 -32.13 -6.64 12.88
C TRP A 11 -30.92 -6.63 13.81
N ILE A 12 -30.75 -7.65 14.65
CA ILE A 12 -29.60 -7.74 15.56
C ILE A 12 -28.37 -8.32 14.84
N GLY A 13 -28.52 -9.35 14.01
CA GLY A 13 -27.42 -9.93 13.23
C GLY A 13 -27.01 -9.11 12.00
N GLY A 14 -27.96 -8.40 11.37
CA GLY A 14 -27.72 -7.59 10.17
C GLY A 14 -27.09 -6.23 10.44
N TRP A 15 -27.01 -5.76 11.69
CA TRP A 15 -26.34 -4.50 12.05
C TRP A 15 -25.00 -4.72 12.79
N MET A 16 -24.73 -5.94 13.23
CA MET A 16 -23.48 -6.30 13.92
C MET A 16 -22.23 -6.27 13.01
N TRP A 17 -22.38 -6.35 11.69
CA TRP A 17 -21.24 -6.22 10.77
C TRP A 17 -20.79 -4.77 10.61
N ILE A 18 -21.64 -3.78 10.93
CA ILE A 18 -21.34 -2.36 10.80
C ILE A 18 -20.14 -1.94 11.67
N PRO A 19 -20.08 -2.25 13.00
CA PRO A 19 -18.91 -1.94 13.80
C PRO A 19 -17.65 -2.69 13.33
N MET A 20 -17.79 -3.91 12.82
CA MET A 20 -16.67 -4.67 12.24
C MET A 20 -16.14 -3.99 10.96
N ALA A 21 -17.02 -3.59 10.06
CA ALA A 21 -16.66 -2.87 8.83
C ALA A 21 -16.05 -1.50 9.12
N LEU A 22 -16.57 -0.78 10.12
CA LEU A 22 -15.98 0.47 10.60
C LEU A 22 -14.56 0.26 11.12
N LEU A 23 -14.31 -0.80 11.89
CA LEU A 23 -12.99 -1.11 12.42
C LEU A 23 -12.01 -1.47 11.29
N LEU A 24 -12.46 -2.22 10.29
CA LEU A 24 -11.67 -2.51 9.08
C LEU A 24 -11.39 -1.23 8.25
N ALA A 25 -12.38 -0.36 8.09
CA ALA A 25 -12.21 0.92 7.40
C ALA A 25 -11.23 1.83 8.15
N LEU A 26 -11.31 1.89 9.49
CA LEU A 26 -10.36 2.62 10.32
C LEU A 26 -8.96 2.05 10.19
N LEU A 27 -8.81 0.71 10.24
CA LEU A 27 -7.53 0.04 10.03
C LEU A 27 -6.95 0.37 8.66
N ALA A 28 -7.75 0.31 7.61
CA ALA A 28 -7.33 0.67 6.25
C ALA A 28 -6.90 2.15 6.18
N LEU A 29 -7.62 3.05 6.85
CA LEU A 29 -7.28 4.47 6.91
C LEU A 29 -5.95 4.69 7.62
N VAL A 30 -5.71 4.00 8.76
CA VAL A 30 -4.42 4.03 9.46
C VAL A 30 -3.29 3.53 8.57
N VAL A 31 -3.48 2.39 7.88
CA VAL A 31 -2.50 1.86 6.94
C VAL A 31 -2.20 2.86 5.83
N VAL A 32 -3.22 3.46 5.22
CA VAL A 32 -3.06 4.47 4.17
C VAL A 32 -2.38 5.72 4.72
N ALA A 33 -2.69 6.16 5.93
CA ALA A 33 -2.07 7.31 6.57
C ALA A 33 -0.58 7.05 6.87
N VAL A 34 -0.24 5.85 7.36
CA VAL A 34 1.15 5.43 7.57
C VAL A 34 1.88 5.35 6.24
N ILE A 35 1.29 4.73 5.21
CA ILE A 35 1.89 4.68 3.86
C ILE A 35 2.08 6.10 3.32
N ARG A 36 1.12 7.01 3.48
CA ARG A 36 1.25 8.40 3.04
C ARG A 36 2.25 9.21 3.84
N ALA A 37 2.41 8.93 5.14
CA ALA A 37 3.38 9.63 5.99
C ALA A 37 4.82 9.10 5.78
N THR A 38 4.95 7.79 5.53
CA THR A 38 6.23 7.13 5.21
C THR A 38 6.62 7.26 3.75
N ALA A 39 5.64 7.44 2.86
CA ALA A 39 5.81 8.12 1.60
C ALA A 39 6.02 9.60 1.90
N THR A 40 7.14 9.91 2.56
CA THR A 40 7.83 11.20 2.40
C THR A 40 7.66 11.58 0.96
N ASP A 41 7.25 12.82 0.70
CA ASP A 41 7.21 13.45 -0.62
C ASP A 41 8.51 13.11 -1.39
N ALA A 42 8.59 11.91 -1.96
CA ALA A 42 9.39 11.64 -3.10
C ALA A 42 8.64 12.50 -4.08
N PRO A 43 9.21 13.66 -4.48
CA PRO A 43 8.55 14.47 -5.45
C PRO A 43 8.17 13.50 -6.56
N TYR A 44 7.00 13.73 -7.11
CA TYR A 44 6.58 13.28 -8.41
C TYR A 44 7.61 13.78 -9.46
N ARG A 45 8.87 13.36 -9.30
CA ARG A 45 9.94 13.32 -10.26
C ARG A 45 9.72 11.98 -10.91
N ILE A 46 8.68 11.99 -11.74
CA ILE A 46 8.68 11.32 -13.03
C ILE A 46 10.16 11.26 -13.46
N ASP A 47 10.72 10.05 -13.58
CA ASP A 47 12.09 9.82 -14.04
C ASP A 47 13.23 10.13 -13.06
N ALA A 48 13.26 9.51 -11.88
CA ALA A 48 14.54 9.19 -11.24
C ALA A 48 15.00 7.82 -11.79
N PRO A 49 16.01 7.73 -12.66
CA PRO A 49 16.48 6.46 -13.21
C PRO A 49 16.86 5.43 -12.11
N LEU A 50 17.27 5.93 -10.94
CA LEU A 50 17.48 5.12 -9.73
C LEU A 50 16.22 4.43 -9.19
N ALA A 51 15.04 5.06 -9.28
CA ALA A 51 13.77 4.49 -8.85
C ALA A 51 13.25 3.42 -9.82
N ILE A 52 13.63 3.51 -11.10
CA ILE A 52 13.38 2.46 -12.09
C ILE A 52 14.33 1.28 -11.81
N ALA A 53 15.61 1.55 -11.61
CA ALA A 53 16.61 0.52 -11.30
C ALA A 53 16.28 -0.24 -10.00
N SER A 54 15.86 0.44 -8.93
CA SER A 54 15.48 -0.21 -7.67
C SER A 54 14.26 -1.11 -7.83
N ARG A 55 13.28 -0.70 -8.63
CA ARG A 55 12.08 -1.50 -8.92
C ARG A 55 12.41 -2.76 -9.73
N ARG A 56 13.36 -2.67 -10.67
CA ARG A 56 13.84 -3.82 -11.45
C ARG A 56 14.64 -4.81 -10.60
N LEU A 57 15.46 -4.30 -9.68
CA LEU A 57 16.16 -5.14 -8.70
C LEU A 57 15.17 -5.88 -7.79
N ALA A 58 14.14 -5.19 -7.28
CA ALA A 58 13.11 -5.79 -6.44
C ALA A 58 12.28 -6.87 -7.17
N ARG A 59 12.16 -6.77 -8.49
CA ARG A 59 11.54 -7.79 -9.35
C ARG A 59 12.50 -8.91 -9.77
N GLY A 60 13.79 -8.78 -9.49
CA GLY A 60 14.83 -9.72 -9.95
C GLY A 60 15.14 -9.64 -11.45
N GLU A 61 14.73 -8.56 -12.12
CA GLU A 61 15.00 -8.31 -13.55
C GLU A 61 16.47 -7.90 -13.79
N ILE A 62 17.14 -7.40 -12.75
CA ILE A 62 18.57 -7.07 -12.75
C ILE A 62 19.23 -7.61 -11.48
N THR A 63 20.51 -7.91 -11.58
CA THR A 63 21.35 -8.33 -10.46
C THR A 63 21.80 -7.15 -9.61
N LYS A 64 22.27 -7.43 -8.40
CA LYS A 64 22.83 -6.41 -7.50
C LYS A 64 24.04 -5.69 -8.12
N ALA A 65 24.86 -6.40 -8.89
CA ALA A 65 26.03 -5.84 -9.57
C ALA A 65 25.62 -4.79 -10.60
N GLU A 66 24.64 -5.10 -11.46
CA GLU A 66 24.10 -4.16 -12.46
C GLU A 66 23.44 -2.94 -11.80
N TYR A 67 22.80 -3.12 -10.65
CA TYR A 67 22.24 -2.01 -9.88
C TYR A 67 23.32 -1.05 -9.34
N GLU A 68 24.44 -1.57 -8.85
CA GLU A 68 25.54 -0.74 -8.34
C GLU A 68 26.25 0.03 -9.45
N GLU A 69 26.42 -0.58 -10.63
CA GLU A 69 26.97 0.08 -11.82
C GLU A 69 26.07 1.25 -12.25
N LEU A 70 24.77 0.99 -12.42
CA LEU A 70 23.78 2.02 -12.77
C LEU A 70 23.76 3.16 -11.74
N ARG A 71 23.85 2.85 -10.44
CA ARG A 71 23.88 3.87 -9.39
C ARG A 71 25.10 4.77 -9.51
N THR A 72 26.26 4.20 -9.84
CA THR A 72 27.51 4.95 -9.95
C THR A 72 27.49 5.84 -11.19
N THR A 73 27.11 5.29 -12.34
CA THR A 73 26.98 6.06 -13.60
C THR A 73 25.97 7.20 -13.47
N LEU A 74 24.82 6.95 -12.86
CA LEU A 74 23.78 7.97 -12.69
C LEU A 74 24.20 9.07 -11.71
N ALA A 75 25.00 8.74 -10.69
CA ALA A 75 25.57 9.73 -9.78
C ALA A 75 26.61 10.62 -10.49
N GLU A 76 27.42 10.04 -11.38
CA GLU A 76 28.44 10.73 -12.16
C GLU A 76 27.84 11.68 -13.20
N VAL A 77 26.80 11.24 -13.92
CA VAL A 77 26.11 12.05 -14.95
C VAL A 77 25.31 13.23 -14.36
N SER A 78 24.98 13.17 -13.07
CA SER A 78 24.20 14.22 -12.38
C SER A 78 25.02 15.39 -11.81
N ARG A 79 26.35 15.37 -11.99
CA ARG A 79 27.29 16.40 -11.52
C ARG A 79 27.69 17.33 -12.67
#